data_AF-A0A3M6TMD9-F1
#
_entry.id   AF-A0A3M6TMD9-F1
#
_cell.length_a   1.000
_cell.length_b   1.000
_cell.length_c   1.000
_cell.angle_alpha   90.00
_cell.angle_beta   90.00
_cell.angle_gamma   90.00
#
_symmetry.space_group_name_H-M   'P 1'
#
loop_
_entity.id
_entity.type
_entity.pdbx_description
1 polymer ?
#
loop_
_entity_poly.entity_id
_entity_poly.type
_entity_poly.pdbx_seq_one_letter_code
_entity_poly.pdbx_strand_id
1 'polypeptide(L)'
;MQIFEAGLFVRRDLPYIGASPDAIGTCDCCGTFVVECKCPYSIKGERVLDAWNQTEFLQMDSGKVCLNKGHKYYTQLQGEIVLSNCSKGYFVVWTQVGDPLVEEVQRDEIFYQTVEQNLVFFYKGYVVKVLLGLVGIFYCPKCECLCLEPEKDGENSVCCDQCALWYHWECEDLTIDPEELHWLCFSCRQLN
;
A
#
# COMPACT_ATOMS: atom_id res chain seq x y z
N MET A 1 -2.22 -28.21 16.96
CA MET A 1 -1.96 -27.00 16.15
C MET A 1 -0.47 -26.79 16.07
N GLN A 2 0.05 -26.52 14.87
CA GLN A 2 1.45 -26.21 14.62
C GLN A 2 1.54 -24.90 13.83
N ILE A 3 2.56 -24.10 14.08
CA ILE A 3 2.83 -22.83 13.42
C ILE A 3 4.24 -22.90 12.82
N PHE A 4 4.38 -22.46 11.58
CA PHE A 4 5.61 -22.50 10.81
C PHE A 4 5.95 -21.12 10.27
N GLU A 5 7.24 -20.81 10.21
CA GLU A 5 7.73 -19.63 9.48
C GLU A 5 7.30 -19.72 8.02
N ALA A 6 6.92 -18.57 7.46
CA ALA A 6 6.51 -18.44 6.08
C ALA A 6 7.54 -17.63 5.27
N GLY A 7 7.64 -17.96 3.98
CA GLY A 7 8.37 -17.16 3.01
C GLY A 7 7.41 -16.41 2.08
N LEU A 8 7.94 -15.98 0.94
CA LEU A 8 7.15 -15.33 -0.09
C LEU A 8 6.34 -16.35 -0.91
N PHE A 9 5.02 -16.21 -0.89
CA PHE A 9 4.12 -16.86 -1.83
C PHE A 9 3.98 -15.99 -3.07
N VAL A 10 4.26 -16.55 -4.25
CA VAL A 10 4.14 -15.85 -5.53
C VAL A 10 3.11 -16.56 -6.39
N ARG A 11 2.20 -15.78 -6.98
CA ARG A 11 1.19 -16.32 -7.88
C ARG A 11 1.82 -16.75 -9.22
N ARG A 12 1.48 -17.94 -9.71
CA ARG A 12 2.15 -18.52 -10.89
C ARG A 12 1.76 -17.85 -12.22
N ASP A 13 0.49 -17.52 -12.39
CA ASP A 13 -0.06 -16.88 -13.60
C ASP A 13 0.14 -15.35 -13.60
N LEU A 14 0.27 -14.74 -12.42
CA LEU A 14 0.56 -13.32 -12.23
C LEU A 14 1.80 -13.15 -11.31
N PRO A 15 3.03 -13.42 -11.79
CA PRO A 15 4.23 -13.54 -10.96
C PRO A 15 4.73 -12.23 -10.33
N TYR A 16 4.05 -11.13 -10.61
CA TYR A 16 4.26 -9.83 -9.97
C TYR A 16 3.34 -9.60 -8.76
N ILE A 17 2.48 -10.57 -8.41
CA ILE A 17 1.66 -10.56 -7.21
C ILE A 17 2.22 -11.60 -6.24
N GLY A 18 2.60 -11.12 -5.05
CA GLY A 18 3.17 -11.93 -3.98
C GLY A 18 2.71 -11.46 -2.61
N ALA A 19 2.78 -12.36 -1.62
CA ALA A 19 2.46 -12.08 -0.22
C ALA A 19 3.35 -12.92 0.70
N SER A 20 3.73 -12.37 1.85
CA SER A 20 4.59 -13.03 2.82
C SER A 20 3.96 -12.88 4.21
N PRO A 21 3.12 -13.82 4.65
CA PRO A 21 2.56 -13.76 5.98
C PRO A 21 3.65 -13.94 7.04
N ASP A 22 3.41 -13.50 8.26
CA ASP A 22 4.34 -13.76 9.37
C ASP A 22 4.47 -15.27 9.68
N ALA A 23 3.37 -16.03 9.57
CA ALA A 23 3.40 -17.48 9.74
C ALA A 23 2.25 -18.21 9.02
N ILE A 24 2.44 -19.51 8.82
CA ILE A 24 1.39 -20.45 8.41
C ILE A 24 1.10 -21.41 9.56
N GLY A 25 -0.17 -21.56 9.91
CA GLY A 25 -0.63 -22.50 10.91
C GLY A 25 -1.41 -23.66 10.32
N THR A 26 -1.36 -24.82 10.99
CA THR A 26 -2.15 -26.01 10.65
C THR A 26 -2.81 -26.60 11.91
N CYS A 27 -4.11 -26.89 11.82
CA CYS A 27 -4.83 -27.72 12.80
C CYS A 27 -5.59 -28.83 12.08
N ASP A 28 -5.60 -30.04 12.63
CA ASP A 28 -6.47 -31.13 12.17
C ASP A 28 -7.95 -30.75 12.15
N CYS A 29 -8.32 -29.82 13.04
CA CYS A 29 -9.67 -29.29 13.21
C CYS A 29 -10.03 -28.11 12.28
N CYS A 30 -9.08 -27.22 12.02
CA CYS A 30 -9.31 -25.93 11.36
C CYS A 30 -8.74 -25.86 9.93
N GLY A 31 -7.95 -26.86 9.52
CA GLY A 31 -7.17 -26.82 8.29
C GLY A 31 -5.95 -25.91 8.40
N THR A 32 -5.51 -25.39 7.25
CA THR A 32 -4.39 -24.44 7.13
C THR A 32 -4.90 -23.00 7.16
N PHE A 33 -4.16 -22.12 7.82
CA PHE A 33 -4.50 -20.71 7.96
C PHE A 33 -3.25 -19.82 8.01
N VAL A 34 -3.43 -18.56 7.66
CA VAL A 34 -2.41 -17.51 7.81
C VAL A 34 -2.41 -16.96 9.23
N VAL A 35 -1.26 -16.50 9.73
CA VAL A 35 -1.15 -15.64 10.91
C VAL A 35 -0.40 -14.37 10.51
N GLU A 36 -0.97 -13.21 10.84
CA GLU A 36 -0.37 -11.90 10.62
C GLU A 36 -0.37 -11.14 11.95
N CYS A 37 0.82 -10.77 12.42
CA CYS A 37 1.07 -10.19 13.73
C CYS A 37 1.46 -8.72 13.61
N LYS A 38 0.76 -7.85 14.35
CA LYS A 38 1.10 -6.43 14.48
C LYS A 38 1.47 -6.09 15.91
N CYS A 39 2.60 -5.38 16.07
CA CYS A 39 3.09 -4.87 17.34
C CYS A 39 3.15 -3.33 17.31
N PRO A 40 2.00 -2.64 17.46
CA PRO A 40 1.93 -1.19 17.30
C PRO A 40 2.73 -0.47 18.39
N TYR A 41 3.73 0.31 17.99
CA TYR A 41 4.56 1.07 18.93
C TYR A 41 3.78 2.19 19.65
N SER A 42 2.76 2.77 18.99
CA SER A 42 1.98 3.88 19.51
C SER A 42 1.22 3.58 20.80
N ILE A 43 0.84 2.31 21.02
CA ILE A 43 0.13 1.83 22.21
C ILE A 43 0.95 0.79 22.98
N LYS A 44 2.28 0.85 22.85
CA LYS A 44 3.19 -0.06 23.54
C LYS A 44 3.03 0.10 25.05
N GLY A 45 2.86 -1.03 25.76
CA GLY A 45 2.69 -1.00 27.21
C GLY A 45 1.23 -0.83 27.67
N GLU A 46 0.28 -0.66 26.76
CA GLU A 46 -1.16 -0.61 27.06
C GLU A 46 -1.84 -1.92 26.65
N ARG A 47 -2.96 -2.27 27.29
CA ARG A 47 -3.77 -3.42 26.83
C ARG A 47 -4.46 -3.02 25.54
N VAL A 48 -4.47 -3.90 24.54
CA VAL A 48 -5.07 -3.62 23.21
C VAL A 48 -6.52 -3.14 23.35
N LEU A 49 -7.31 -3.78 24.22
CA LEU A 49 -8.73 -3.45 24.41
C LEU A 49 -8.97 -2.09 25.10
N ASP A 50 -7.96 -1.51 25.74
CA ASP A 50 -8.07 -0.21 26.39
C ASP A 50 -7.61 0.93 25.46
N ALA A 51 -6.75 0.62 24.48
CA ALA A 51 -6.08 1.59 23.62
C ALA A 51 -6.39 1.45 22.11
N TRP A 52 -7.30 0.55 21.72
CA TRP A 52 -7.61 0.28 20.31
C TRP A 52 -8.00 1.53 19.50
N ASN A 53 -8.71 2.47 20.13
CA ASN A 53 -9.19 3.71 19.53
C ASN A 53 -8.08 4.74 19.26
N GLN A 54 -6.86 4.49 19.74
CA GLN A 54 -5.68 5.28 19.41
C GLN A 54 -5.00 4.78 18.12
N THR A 55 -5.55 3.75 17.48
CA THR A 55 -5.03 3.17 16.24
C THR A 55 -6.04 3.30 15.11
N GLU A 56 -5.57 3.47 13.88
CA GLU A 56 -6.42 3.57 12.68
C GLU A 56 -6.90 2.20 12.15
N PHE A 57 -6.19 1.13 12.52
CA PHE A 57 -6.40 -0.21 11.99
C PHE A 57 -7.34 -1.07 12.86
N LEU A 58 -7.72 -0.62 14.05
CA LEU A 58 -8.74 -1.26 14.87
C LEU A 58 -10.02 -0.41 14.89
N GLN A 59 -11.15 -1.08 15.04
CA GLN A 59 -12.46 -0.46 15.21
C GLN A 59 -13.31 -1.27 16.19
N MET A 60 -14.40 -0.68 16.68
CA MET A 60 -15.43 -1.38 17.43
C MET A 60 -16.58 -1.73 16.48
N ASP A 61 -16.82 -3.02 16.26
CA ASP A 61 -17.97 -3.52 15.51
C ASP A 61 -18.81 -4.43 16.39
N SER A 62 -20.09 -4.10 16.53
CA SER A 62 -21.06 -4.93 17.27
C SER A 62 -20.61 -5.32 18.68
N GLY A 63 -19.92 -4.41 19.37
CA GLY A 63 -19.41 -4.60 20.73
C GLY A 63 -18.09 -5.39 20.83
N LYS A 64 -17.44 -5.69 19.69
CA LYS A 64 -16.15 -6.36 19.64
C LYS A 64 -15.11 -5.48 18.93
N VAL A 65 -13.92 -5.38 19.52
CA VAL A 65 -12.76 -4.76 18.85
C VAL A 65 -12.28 -5.71 17.74
N CYS A 66 -12.17 -5.19 16.51
CA CYS A 66 -11.76 -5.93 15.32
C CYS A 66 -10.93 -5.06 14.37
N LEU A 67 -10.33 -5.70 13.37
CA LEU A 67 -9.61 -5.10 12.27
C LEU A 67 -10.55 -4.24 11.43
N ASN A 68 -10.15 -2.99 11.22
CA ASN A 68 -10.83 -2.09 10.31
C ASN A 68 -10.69 -2.59 8.86
N LYS A 69 -11.81 -3.01 8.26
CA LYS A 69 -11.84 -3.52 6.88
C LYS A 69 -11.43 -2.49 5.82
N GLY A 70 -11.51 -1.19 6.14
CA GLY A 70 -11.04 -0.10 5.28
C GLY A 70 -9.53 0.16 5.39
N HIS A 71 -8.84 -0.45 6.35
CA HIS A 71 -7.41 -0.24 6.56
C HIS A 71 -6.55 -1.17 5.70
N LYS A 72 -5.36 -0.71 5.29
CA LYS A 72 -4.41 -1.46 4.44
C LYS A 72 -4.05 -2.86 4.97
N TYR A 73 -4.08 -3.08 6.29
CA TYR A 73 -3.82 -4.40 6.89
C TYR A 73 -4.90 -5.43 6.56
N TYR A 74 -6.16 -5.02 6.33
CA TYR A 74 -7.18 -5.94 5.84
C TYR A 74 -6.87 -6.38 4.42
N THR A 75 -6.49 -5.45 3.54
CA THR A 75 -6.03 -5.76 2.18
C THR A 75 -4.82 -6.70 2.17
N GLN A 76 -3.83 -6.44 3.04
CA GLN A 76 -2.66 -7.29 3.21
C GLN A 76 -3.07 -8.72 3.59
N LEU A 77 -3.84 -8.88 4.68
CA LEU A 77 -4.24 -10.18 5.18
C LEU A 77 -5.08 -10.96 4.16
N GLN A 78 -6.02 -10.30 3.46
CA GLN A 78 -6.79 -10.95 2.40
C GLN A 78 -5.89 -11.47 1.27
N GLY A 79 -4.86 -10.69 0.89
CA GLY A 79 -3.85 -11.14 -0.07
C GLY A 79 -3.09 -12.37 0.40
N GLU A 80 -2.64 -12.39 1.66
CA GLU A 80 -1.95 -13.54 2.23
C GLU A 80 -2.83 -14.78 2.29
N ILE A 81 -4.11 -14.63 2.69
CA ILE A 81 -5.09 -15.74 2.72
C ILE A 81 -5.26 -16.34 1.32
N VAL A 82 -5.46 -15.51 0.30
CA VAL A 82 -5.69 -15.99 -1.07
C VAL A 82 -4.44 -16.63 -1.65
N LEU A 83 -3.27 -15.98 -1.52
CA LEU A 83 -2.02 -16.47 -2.14
C LEU A 83 -1.47 -17.75 -1.49
N SER A 84 -1.74 -17.94 -0.20
CA SER A 84 -1.41 -19.18 0.52
C SER A 84 -2.48 -20.28 0.33
N ASN A 85 -3.53 -20.01 -0.44
CA ASN A 85 -4.67 -20.91 -0.65
C ASN A 85 -5.36 -21.33 0.67
N CYS A 86 -5.43 -20.42 1.63
CA CYS A 86 -6.16 -20.61 2.88
C CYS A 86 -7.61 -20.14 2.74
N SER A 87 -8.49 -20.65 3.61
CA SER A 87 -9.87 -20.16 3.75
C SER A 87 -10.01 -19.02 4.78
N LYS A 88 -8.99 -18.84 5.62
CA LYS A 88 -8.97 -17.87 6.71
C LYS A 88 -7.56 -17.51 7.14
N GLY A 89 -7.45 -16.44 7.91
CA GLY A 89 -6.23 -16.04 8.62
C GLY A 89 -6.56 -15.51 10.01
N TYR A 90 -5.55 -15.41 10.86
CA TYR A 90 -5.65 -14.79 12.18
C TYR A 90 -4.87 -13.48 12.18
N PHE A 91 -5.56 -12.39 12.46
CA PHE A 91 -4.96 -11.10 12.75
C PHE A 91 -4.67 -11.01 14.24
N VAL A 92 -3.40 -10.81 14.60
CA VAL A 92 -2.93 -10.78 15.98
C VAL A 92 -2.37 -9.40 16.28
N VAL A 93 -2.79 -8.78 17.39
CA VAL A 93 -2.22 -7.53 17.88
C VAL A 93 -1.63 -7.76 19.26
N TRP A 94 -0.35 -7.43 19.41
CA TRP A 94 0.38 -7.62 20.67
C TRP A 94 1.16 -6.39 21.09
N THR A 95 0.96 -5.95 22.33
CA THR A 95 1.54 -4.71 22.89
C THR A 95 2.44 -4.95 24.09
N GLN A 96 2.82 -6.22 24.34
CA GLN A 96 3.62 -6.68 25.49
C GLN A 96 2.89 -6.61 26.85
N VAL A 97 1.60 -6.26 26.86
CA VAL A 97 0.79 -6.12 28.08
C VAL A 97 -0.58 -6.74 27.90
N GLY A 98 -1.01 -7.55 28.88
CA GLY A 98 -2.32 -8.21 28.88
C GLY A 98 -2.36 -9.42 27.96
N ASP A 99 -3.53 -9.69 27.37
CA ASP A 99 -3.70 -10.74 26.36
C ASP A 99 -3.67 -10.10 24.95
N PRO A 100 -3.14 -10.80 23.94
CA PRO A 100 -3.22 -10.31 22.56
C PRO A 100 -4.67 -10.27 22.09
N LEU A 101 -4.98 -9.30 21.23
CA LEU A 101 -6.19 -9.37 20.42
C LEU A 101 -5.94 -10.40 19.31
N VAL A 102 -6.82 -11.39 19.19
CA VAL A 102 -6.76 -12.38 18.11
C VAL A 102 -8.11 -12.40 17.42
N GLU A 103 -8.11 -12.09 16.12
CA GLU A 103 -9.30 -12.11 15.28
C GLU A 103 -9.14 -13.13 14.16
N GLU A 104 -10.12 -14.02 14.00
CA GLU A 104 -10.24 -14.84 12.80
C GLU A 104 -10.91 -14.04 11.69
N VAL A 105 -10.22 -13.90 10.56
CA VAL A 105 -10.70 -13.22 9.36
C VAL A 105 -10.90 -14.25 8.26
N GLN A 106 -12.13 -14.35 7.76
CA GLN A 106 -12.49 -15.24 6.66
C GLN A 106 -12.02 -14.67 5.32
N ARG A 107 -11.70 -15.55 4.37
CA ARG A 107 -11.43 -15.17 2.99
C ARG A 107 -12.62 -14.43 2.40
N ASP A 108 -12.38 -13.23 1.88
CA ASP A 108 -13.35 -12.40 1.19
C ASP A 108 -13.01 -12.35 -0.30
N GLU A 109 -13.57 -13.32 -1.04
CA GLU A 109 -13.27 -13.50 -2.46
C GLU A 109 -13.64 -12.26 -3.30
N ILE A 110 -14.78 -11.65 -2.99
CA ILE A 110 -15.31 -10.51 -3.76
C ILE A 110 -14.42 -9.29 -3.56
N PHE A 111 -14.03 -9.03 -2.31
CA PHE A 111 -13.09 -7.98 -2.00
C PHE A 111 -11.73 -8.23 -2.68
N TYR A 112 -11.19 -9.44 -2.57
CA TYR A 112 -9.87 -9.73 -3.13
C TYR A 112 -9.86 -9.68 -4.67
N GLN A 113 -10.92 -10.08 -5.35
CA GLN A 113 -11.05 -9.91 -6.81
C GLN A 113 -10.91 -8.44 -7.23
N THR A 114 -11.43 -7.52 -6.44
CA THR A 114 -11.30 -6.08 -6.69
C THR A 114 -9.85 -5.61 -6.48
N VAL A 115 -9.21 -6.08 -5.41
CA VAL A 115 -7.79 -5.81 -5.12
C VAL A 115 -6.90 -6.33 -6.25
N GLU A 116 -7.10 -7.57 -6.69
CA GLU A 116 -6.35 -8.19 -7.78
C GLU A 116 -6.46 -7.39 -9.09
N GLN A 117 -7.67 -6.96 -9.47
CA GLN A 117 -7.87 -6.15 -10.67
C GLN A 117 -7.07 -4.85 -10.60
N ASN A 118 -7.06 -4.19 -9.44
CA ASN A 118 -6.28 -2.97 -9.21
C ASN A 118 -4.77 -3.24 -9.30
N LEU A 119 -4.28 -4.35 -8.73
CA LEU A 119 -2.88 -4.76 -8.82
C LEU A 119 -2.45 -5.04 -10.27
N VAL A 120 -3.29 -5.72 -11.05
CA VAL A 120 -3.04 -5.99 -12.47
C VAL A 120 -3.02 -4.71 -13.27
N PHE A 121 -3.99 -3.82 -13.04
CA PHE A 121 -4.06 -2.52 -13.70
C PHE A 121 -2.82 -1.67 -13.40
N PHE A 122 -2.45 -1.54 -12.12
CA PHE A 122 -1.27 -0.79 -11.70
C PHE A 122 0.02 -1.37 -12.30
N TYR A 123 0.21 -2.69 -12.22
CA TYR A 123 1.42 -3.32 -12.74
C TYR A 123 1.55 -3.15 -14.27
N LYS A 124 0.52 -3.52 -15.03
CA LYS A 124 0.57 -3.46 -16.51
C LYS A 124 0.46 -2.05 -17.05
N GLY A 125 -0.34 -1.21 -16.40
CA GLY A 125 -0.64 0.15 -16.84
C GLY A 125 0.47 1.15 -16.52
N TYR A 126 1.17 0.94 -15.40
CA TYR A 126 2.18 1.86 -14.89
C TYR A 126 3.56 1.20 -14.77
N VAL A 127 3.71 0.21 -13.89
CA VAL A 127 5.03 -0.37 -13.54
C VAL A 127 5.77 -0.91 -14.77
N VAL A 128 5.11 -1.70 -15.61
CA VAL A 128 5.73 -2.27 -16.82
C VAL A 128 6.14 -1.16 -17.79
N LYS A 129 5.32 -0.11 -17.96
CA LYS A 129 5.65 0.98 -18.86
C LYS A 129 6.87 1.76 -18.40
N VAL A 130 6.95 2.03 -17.10
CA VAL A 130 8.11 2.65 -16.46
C VAL A 130 9.36 1.80 -16.65
N LEU A 131 9.28 0.49 -16.35
CA LEU A 131 10.42 -0.43 -16.48
C LEU A 131 10.93 -0.57 -17.92
N LEU A 132 10.05 -0.41 -18.91
CA LEU A 132 10.40 -0.43 -20.33
C LEU A 132 10.82 0.95 -20.88
N GLY A 133 10.84 1.99 -20.06
CA GLY A 133 11.14 3.36 -20.47
C GLY A 133 10.07 4.01 -21.36
N LEU A 134 8.85 3.44 -21.37
CA LEU A 134 7.70 3.98 -22.11
C LEU A 134 7.00 5.13 -21.37
N VAL A 135 7.23 5.24 -20.06
CA VAL A 135 6.78 6.34 -19.19
C VAL A 135 8.00 6.81 -18.40
N GLY A 136 8.28 8.11 -18.43
CA GLY A 136 9.39 8.70 -17.67
C GLY A 136 9.04 8.87 -16.20
N ILE A 137 10.03 8.68 -15.32
CA ILE A 137 9.96 9.13 -13.93
C ILE A 137 10.75 10.44 -13.87
N PHE A 138 10.07 11.52 -13.54
CA PHE A 138 10.68 12.84 -13.45
C PHE A 138 10.66 13.32 -12.00
N TYR A 139 11.74 13.94 -11.55
CA TYR A 139 11.82 14.53 -10.22
C TYR A 139 12.00 16.03 -10.37
N CYS A 140 11.27 16.79 -9.55
CA CYS A 140 11.45 18.23 -9.49
C CYS A 140 12.83 18.55 -8.88
N PRO A 141 13.71 19.29 -9.59
CA PRO A 141 15.04 19.63 -9.07
C PRO A 141 15.03 20.53 -7.82
N LYS A 142 13.90 21.17 -7.48
CA LYS A 142 13.81 22.11 -6.36
C LYS A 142 13.43 21.45 -5.04
N CYS A 143 12.50 20.51 -5.06
CA CYS A 143 12.03 19.81 -3.86
C CYS A 143 12.45 18.33 -3.81
N GLU A 144 13.05 17.81 -4.89
CA GLU A 144 13.45 16.41 -5.05
C GLU A 144 12.26 15.42 -4.98
N CYS A 145 11.03 15.92 -5.09
CA CYS A 145 9.82 15.10 -5.16
C CYS A 145 9.54 14.65 -6.59
N LEU A 146 8.84 13.51 -6.71
CA LEU A 146 8.35 12.97 -7.99
C LEU A 146 7.35 13.94 -8.65
N CYS A 147 7.49 14.17 -9.95
CA CYS A 147 6.49 14.83 -10.78
C CYS A 147 5.63 13.74 -11.45
N LEU A 148 4.35 13.70 -11.11
CA LEU A 148 3.35 12.82 -11.67
C LEU A 148 2.79 13.38 -12.98
N GLU A 149 2.17 12.50 -13.77
CA GLU A 149 1.52 12.91 -15.02
C GLU A 149 0.30 13.79 -14.71
N PRO A 150 0.25 15.05 -15.18
CA PRO A 150 -0.82 15.99 -14.83
C PRO A 150 -2.20 15.46 -15.23
N GLU A 151 -2.29 14.77 -16.37
CA GLU A 151 -3.55 14.25 -16.94
C GLU A 151 -4.20 13.13 -16.10
N LYS A 152 -3.45 12.47 -15.21
CA LYS A 152 -3.94 11.30 -14.46
C LYS A 152 -4.05 11.52 -12.96
N ASP A 153 -3.09 12.22 -12.38
CA ASP A 153 -2.94 12.27 -10.92
C ASP A 153 -3.36 13.62 -10.32
N GLY A 154 -3.74 14.60 -11.17
CA GLY A 154 -4.18 15.93 -10.74
C GLY A 154 -3.06 16.76 -10.09
N GLU A 155 -1.80 16.34 -10.24
CA GLU A 155 -0.63 17.08 -9.79
C GLU A 155 -0.19 18.07 -10.86
N ASN A 156 0.00 19.32 -10.44
CA ASN A 156 0.39 20.41 -11.33
C ASN A 156 1.91 20.43 -11.51
N SER A 157 2.37 19.83 -12.62
CA SER A 157 3.77 19.79 -13.03
C SER A 157 3.94 20.43 -14.42
N VAL A 158 5.10 21.04 -14.69
CA VAL A 158 5.43 21.64 -15.99
C VAL A 158 6.83 21.22 -16.46
N CYS A 159 7.01 20.99 -17.76
CA CYS A 159 8.31 20.72 -18.36
C CYS A 159 8.96 22.01 -18.87
N CYS A 160 10.23 22.24 -18.54
CA CYS A 160 11.01 23.36 -19.09
C CYS A 160 11.42 23.07 -20.53
N ASP A 161 11.08 23.96 -21.47
CA ASP A 161 11.36 23.75 -22.89
C ASP A 161 12.85 23.80 -23.25
N GLN A 162 13.70 24.36 -22.39
CA GLN A 162 15.14 24.47 -22.64
C GLN A 162 15.95 23.30 -22.06
N CYS A 163 15.68 22.90 -20.82
CA CYS A 163 16.43 21.82 -20.17
C CYS A 163 15.69 20.48 -20.12
N ALA A 164 14.42 20.44 -20.55
CA ALA A 164 13.53 19.29 -20.47
C ALA A 164 13.34 18.70 -19.07
N LEU A 165 13.66 19.48 -18.02
CA LEU A 165 13.41 19.10 -16.63
C LEU A 165 11.98 19.49 -16.23
N TRP A 166 11.35 18.63 -15.44
CA TRP A 166 10.02 18.86 -14.90
C TRP A 166 10.08 19.55 -13.54
N TYR A 167 9.14 20.44 -13.27
CA TYR A 167 9.02 21.17 -12.02
C TYR A 167 7.58 21.18 -11.54
N HIS A 168 7.39 21.06 -10.22
CA HIS A 168 6.10 21.36 -9.62
C HIS A 168 5.79 22.83 -9.77
N TRP A 169 4.53 23.14 -10.05
CA TRP A 169 4.09 24.53 -10.20
C TRP A 169 4.41 25.38 -8.97
N GLU A 170 4.13 24.87 -7.77
CA GLU A 170 4.46 25.56 -6.51
C GLU A 170 5.96 25.82 -6.34
N CYS A 171 6.81 24.94 -6.90
CA CYS A 171 8.26 25.13 -6.87
C CYS A 171 8.72 26.23 -7.85
N GLU A 172 7.95 26.55 -8.87
CA GLU A 172 8.23 27.57 -9.89
C GLU A 172 7.27 28.76 -9.82
N ASP A 173 6.56 28.92 -8.69
CA ASP A 173 5.58 29.98 -8.44
C ASP A 173 4.48 30.09 -9.52
N LEU A 174 4.13 28.96 -10.13
CA LEU A 174 3.05 28.87 -11.11
C LEU A 174 1.71 28.61 -10.42
N THR A 175 0.67 29.31 -10.86
CA THR A 175 -0.70 29.17 -10.36
C THR A 175 -1.71 28.83 -11.46
N ILE A 176 -1.28 28.89 -12.72
CA ILE A 176 -2.06 28.60 -13.91
C ILE A 176 -1.21 27.81 -14.89
N ASP A 177 -1.87 27.00 -15.71
CA ASP A 177 -1.18 26.23 -16.74
C ASP A 177 -0.60 27.20 -17.76
N PRO A 178 0.71 27.12 -18.08
CA PRO A 178 1.29 27.91 -19.16
C PRO A 178 0.85 27.42 -20.57
N GLU A 179 -0.37 26.86 -20.70
CA GLU A 179 -0.95 25.96 -21.71
C GLU A 179 -0.75 26.31 -23.21
N GLU A 180 -0.07 27.41 -23.56
CA GLU A 180 0.28 27.79 -24.94
C GLU A 180 1.61 28.58 -25.07
N LEU A 181 2.44 28.65 -24.04
CA LEU A 181 3.65 29.49 -24.02
C LEU A 181 4.91 28.66 -23.87
N HIS A 182 5.95 29.08 -24.60
CA HIS A 182 7.32 28.61 -24.36
C HIS A 182 7.68 28.90 -22.90
N TRP A 183 7.75 27.85 -22.07
CA TRP A 183 7.99 27.99 -20.64
C TRP A 183 9.42 27.59 -20.29
N LEU A 184 10.09 28.48 -19.56
CA LEU A 184 11.44 28.29 -19.07
C LEU A 184 11.43 28.30 -17.54
N CYS A 185 12.10 27.34 -16.91
CA CYS A 185 12.30 27.34 -15.46
C CYS A 185 13.16 28.52 -15.00
N PHE A 186 13.11 28.84 -13.71
CA PHE A 186 13.87 29.95 -13.11
C PHE A 186 15.36 29.95 -13.51
N SER A 187 16.01 28.78 -13.47
CA SER A 187 17.43 28.66 -13.84
C SER A 187 17.67 28.96 -15.33
N CYS A 188 16.83 28.45 -16.22
CA CYS A 188 16.94 28.71 -17.67
C CYS A 188 16.63 30.17 -18.01
N ARG A 189 15.69 30.81 -17.30
CA ARG A 189 15.39 32.24 -17.46
C ARG A 189 16.57 33.16 -17.10
N GLN A 190 17.48 32.73 -16.23
CA GLN A 190 18.67 33.51 -15.86
C GLN A 190 19.85 33.36 -16.83
N LEU A 191 19.81 32.35 -17.70
CA LEU A 191 20.87 32.06 -18.67
C LEU A 191 20.61 32.69 -20.05
N ASN A 192 19.43 33.26 -20.25
CA ASN A 192 19.03 34.06 -21.43
C ASN A 192 19.08 35.55 -21.10
#